data_AF-A0A355U3S0-F1
#
_entry.id   AF-A0A355U3S0-F1
#
_cell.length_a   1.000
_cell.length_b   1.000
_cell.length_c   1.000
_cell.angle_alpha   90.00
_cell.angle_beta   90.00
_cell.angle_gamma   90.00
#
_symmetry.space_group_name_H-M   'P 1'
#
loop_
_entity.id
_entity.type
_entity.pdbx_description
1 polymer ?
#
loop_
_entity_poly.entity_id
_entity_poly.type
_entity_poly.pdbx_seq_one_letter_code
_entity_poly.pdbx_strand_id
1 'polypeptide(L)'
;MEKRKGDQNLGKLNKPGKKTAKRREWRGFKDTMYDFSRWLHNLLVMSKFIMKPTTIKAMFTYRWFGNYLAAFDYIDRHVEGVRGEQLRIAHIEYDSIVEHLTQTMDTLFKCDKRIGNKHGKYDELNKKLVIMDENGMMVIATGFPNLKFLSKEVPAIYTGSTISQTGVMHYIEVAEEFQIPGDVCPMPCAELGCSIDEDYPICGVCAIHCNTTCDGSLMGNQIEDRHDDLPSFTMAAPMRHQQKSVLAYSRDQIVEAIHFIEKHTGEKWDWDAFSKNMKTYNAQNALFEEWMEMNKTNYPQVVNNNVMLYRDAEYMVISGRDASFLKYDQKITQLAKEGYKNHVLPCKETRHRALVWGVHAQYYTAFNQWLSNCWGIVCLCDMLSFTLTKPIHYE
;
A
#
# COMPACT_ATOMS: atom_id res chain seq x y z
N MET A 1 15.64 -6.06 33.88
CA MET A 1 15.51 -6.57 32.50
C MET A 1 16.89 -6.85 31.94
N GLU A 2 17.14 -8.09 31.53
CA GLU A 2 18.34 -8.42 30.76
C GLU A 2 18.34 -7.68 29.41
N LYS A 3 19.51 -7.20 28.97
CA LYS A 3 19.66 -6.63 27.62
C LYS A 3 19.47 -7.75 26.60
N ARG A 4 18.61 -7.54 25.59
CA ARG A 4 18.53 -8.47 24.46
C ARG A 4 19.87 -8.47 23.73
N LYS A 5 20.27 -9.59 23.13
CA LYS A 5 21.54 -9.67 22.41
C LYS A 5 21.58 -8.63 21.29
N GLY A 6 22.62 -7.80 21.29
CA GLY A 6 22.77 -6.70 20.33
C GLY A 6 21.99 -5.43 20.68
N ASP A 7 21.34 -5.33 21.85
CA ASP A 7 20.72 -4.08 22.29
C ASP A 7 21.80 -2.97 22.40
N GLN A 8 21.55 -1.88 21.70
CA GLN A 8 22.38 -0.67 21.72
C GLN A 8 21.48 0.56 21.78
N ASN A 9 22.05 1.73 22.07
CA ASN A 9 21.32 2.98 21.96
C ASN A 9 21.09 3.27 20.47
N LEU A 10 19.85 3.10 20.01
CA LEU A 10 19.42 3.26 18.62
C LEU A 10 19.74 4.66 18.07
N GLY A 11 19.67 5.70 18.91
CA GLY A 11 20.05 7.07 18.51
C GLY A 11 21.50 7.22 18.06
N LYS A 12 22.41 6.30 18.45
CA LYS A 12 23.80 6.29 17.97
C LYS A 12 23.94 5.79 16.52
N LEU A 13 22.92 5.16 15.97
CA LEU A 13 22.90 4.74 14.58
C LEU A 13 22.84 5.94 13.65
N ASN A 14 22.15 7.01 14.04
CA ASN A 14 21.97 8.19 13.20
C ASN A 14 23.13 9.20 13.34
N LYS A 15 23.42 9.93 12.25
CA LYS A 15 24.29 11.11 12.32
C LYS A 15 23.59 12.23 13.11
N PRO A 16 24.28 12.95 14.01
CA PRO A 16 23.67 14.08 14.72
C PRO A 16 23.00 15.06 13.75
N GLY A 17 21.73 15.38 13.98
CA GLY A 17 20.94 16.27 13.13
C GLY A 17 20.62 15.74 11.72
N LYS A 18 20.82 14.45 11.45
CA LYS A 18 20.52 13.83 10.15
C LYS A 18 19.58 12.63 10.32
N LYS A 19 18.74 12.41 9.31
CA LYS A 19 17.81 11.27 9.23
C LYS A 19 18.48 9.97 8.80
N THR A 20 19.71 10.03 8.29
CA THR A 20 20.42 8.87 7.72
C THR A 20 21.26 8.13 8.77
N ALA A 21 21.12 6.81 8.77
CA ALA A 21 21.94 5.92 9.59
C ALA A 21 23.40 5.91 9.11
N LYS A 22 24.35 5.84 10.05
CA LYS A 22 25.79 5.67 9.83
C LYS A 22 26.15 4.25 9.43
N ARG A 23 25.36 3.28 9.89
CA ARG A 23 25.53 1.83 9.70
C ARG A 23 24.21 1.12 10.02
N ARG A 24 24.05 -0.10 9.50
CA ARG A 24 22.94 -0.98 9.89
C ARG A 24 23.03 -1.37 11.37
N GLU A 25 21.88 -1.64 11.96
CA GLU A 25 21.76 -2.07 13.35
C GLU A 25 22.36 -3.47 13.56
N TRP A 26 23.15 -3.64 14.62
CA TRP A 26 23.61 -4.96 15.04
C TRP A 26 22.53 -5.60 15.94
N ARG A 27 21.97 -6.72 15.48
CA ARG A 27 20.85 -7.42 16.12
C ARG A 27 21.24 -8.72 16.82
N GLY A 28 22.55 -8.95 16.97
CA GLY A 28 23.10 -10.29 17.22
C GLY A 28 23.19 -11.11 15.93
N PHE A 29 23.99 -12.19 15.94
CA PHE A 29 24.36 -12.90 14.72
C PHE A 29 23.16 -13.41 13.91
N LYS A 30 22.24 -14.16 14.53
CA LYS A 30 21.09 -14.76 13.82
C LYS A 30 20.20 -13.73 13.12
N ASP A 31 19.77 -12.72 13.85
CA ASP A 31 18.85 -11.70 13.31
C ASP A 31 19.55 -10.72 12.38
N THR A 32 20.84 -10.42 12.58
CA THR A 32 21.60 -9.56 11.66
C THR A 32 21.82 -10.25 10.32
N MET A 33 22.18 -11.54 10.32
CA MET A 33 22.37 -12.31 9.08
C MET A 33 21.05 -12.49 8.32
N TYR A 34 19.94 -12.68 9.04
CA TYR A 34 18.61 -12.72 8.43
C TYR A 34 18.24 -11.37 7.81
N ASP A 35 18.35 -10.27 8.56
CA ASP A 35 18.08 -8.91 8.07
C ASP A 35 18.92 -8.57 6.84
N PHE A 36 20.20 -8.93 6.85
CA PHE A 36 21.09 -8.71 5.72
C PHE A 36 20.72 -9.55 4.49
N SER A 37 20.26 -10.78 4.67
CA SER A 37 19.82 -11.61 3.54
C SER A 37 18.54 -11.08 2.89
N ARG A 38 17.61 -10.52 3.68
CA ARG A 38 16.42 -9.84 3.17
C ARG A 38 16.75 -8.52 2.46
N TRP A 39 17.71 -7.76 3.01
CA TRP A 39 18.23 -6.58 2.32
C TRP A 39 18.83 -6.93 0.94
N LEU A 40 19.64 -8.00 0.85
CA LEU A 40 20.17 -8.49 -0.43
C LEU A 40 19.07 -8.96 -1.39
N HIS A 41 18.04 -9.62 -0.87
CA HIS A 41 16.87 -10.03 -1.66
C HIS A 41 16.18 -8.81 -2.29
N ASN A 42 15.87 -7.78 -1.50
CA ASN A 42 15.25 -6.55 -2.00
C ASN A 42 16.16 -5.80 -2.98
N LEU A 43 17.46 -5.79 -2.75
CA LEU A 43 18.43 -5.24 -3.70
C LEU A 43 18.38 -5.96 -5.04
N LEU A 44 18.29 -7.29 -5.03
CA LEU A 44 18.18 -8.08 -6.24
C LEU A 44 16.85 -7.83 -6.97
N VAL A 45 15.72 -7.76 -6.24
CA VAL A 45 14.40 -7.45 -6.81
C VAL A 45 14.41 -6.07 -7.49
N MET A 46 14.83 -5.03 -6.76
CA MET A 46 14.88 -3.67 -7.29
C MET A 46 15.91 -3.52 -8.41
N SER A 47 17.08 -4.17 -8.33
CA SER A 47 18.07 -4.13 -9.40
C SER A 47 17.53 -4.74 -10.70
N LYS A 48 16.85 -5.90 -10.61
CA LYS A 48 16.18 -6.52 -11.76
C LYS A 48 15.12 -5.62 -12.37
N PHE A 49 14.39 -4.88 -11.54
CA PHE A 49 13.38 -3.93 -11.98
C PHE A 49 14.00 -2.71 -12.68
N ILE A 50 15.04 -2.10 -12.10
CA ILE A 50 15.73 -0.91 -12.64
C ILE A 50 16.46 -1.21 -13.94
N MET A 51 17.04 -2.40 -14.11
CA MET A 51 17.77 -2.78 -15.35
C MET A 51 16.88 -2.88 -16.59
N LYS A 52 15.54 -2.83 -16.45
CA LYS A 52 14.62 -2.85 -17.60
C LYS A 52 14.69 -1.53 -18.36
N PRO A 53 14.78 -1.54 -19.71
CA PRO A 53 14.86 -0.31 -20.50
C PRO A 53 13.70 0.67 -20.28
N THR A 54 12.49 0.17 -20.02
CA THR A 54 11.31 1.00 -19.71
C THR A 54 11.46 1.71 -18.37
N THR A 55 11.95 1.02 -17.35
CA THR A 55 12.22 1.61 -16.03
C THR A 55 13.35 2.64 -16.08
N ILE A 56 14.39 2.41 -16.88
CA ILE A 56 15.45 3.41 -17.08
C ILE A 56 14.88 4.69 -17.69
N LYS A 57 14.01 4.58 -18.69
CA LYS A 57 13.32 5.76 -19.24
C LYS A 57 12.44 6.44 -18.19
N ALA A 58 11.70 5.65 -17.40
CA ALA A 58 10.86 6.15 -16.32
C ALA A 58 11.65 6.99 -15.31
N MET A 59 12.87 6.58 -14.93
CA MET A 59 13.75 7.38 -14.05
C MET A 59 14.02 8.80 -14.52
N PHE A 60 14.06 9.02 -15.83
CA PHE A 60 14.30 10.34 -16.43
C PHE A 60 13.01 11.03 -16.89
N THR A 61 11.88 10.35 -16.81
CA THR A 61 10.57 10.89 -17.21
C THR A 61 9.80 11.38 -15.99
N TYR A 62 9.79 10.58 -14.92
CA TYR A 62 8.92 10.79 -13.77
C TYR A 62 9.68 11.31 -12.57
N ARG A 63 9.26 12.47 -12.04
CA ARG A 63 9.93 13.09 -10.88
C ARG A 63 9.70 12.26 -9.61
N TRP A 64 8.46 11.79 -9.39
CA TRP A 64 8.09 11.00 -8.22
C TRP A 64 8.92 9.71 -8.10
N PHE A 65 9.42 9.17 -9.22
CA PHE A 65 10.24 7.97 -9.20
C PHE A 65 11.56 8.16 -8.44
N GLY A 66 12.05 9.40 -8.32
CA GLY A 66 13.21 9.73 -7.51
C GLY A 66 13.05 9.42 -6.01
N ASN A 67 11.81 9.41 -5.49
CA ASN A 67 11.53 9.07 -4.09
C ASN A 67 11.98 7.65 -3.73
N TYR A 68 11.93 6.72 -4.70
CA TYR A 68 12.27 5.32 -4.50
C TYR A 68 13.75 5.06 -4.23
N LEU A 69 14.63 6.05 -4.45
CA LEU A 69 16.03 5.96 -4.02
C LEU A 69 16.17 5.81 -2.50
N ALA A 70 15.15 6.23 -1.73
CA ALA A 70 15.11 6.09 -0.27
C ALA A 70 14.40 4.80 0.21
N ALA A 71 13.99 3.89 -0.68
CA ALA A 71 13.21 2.68 -0.30
C ALA A 71 13.91 1.80 0.76
N PHE A 72 15.23 1.64 0.69
CA PHE A 72 15.97 0.86 1.69
C PHE A 72 15.98 1.51 3.08
N ASP A 73 16.18 2.82 3.11
CA ASP A 73 16.16 3.60 4.34
C ASP A 73 14.76 3.63 4.95
N TYR A 74 13.72 3.64 4.11
CA TYR A 74 12.34 3.43 4.54
C TYR A 74 12.15 2.08 5.27
N ILE A 75 12.56 0.96 4.68
CA ILE A 75 12.44 -0.36 5.32
C ILE A 75 13.24 -0.41 6.62
N ASP A 76 14.50 0.06 6.59
CA ASP A 76 15.41 0.03 7.74
C ASP A 76 14.83 0.79 8.96
N ARG A 77 14.10 1.89 8.75
CA ARG A 77 13.42 2.65 9.82
C ARG A 77 12.28 1.86 10.47
N HIS A 78 11.57 1.05 9.70
CA HIS A 78 10.43 0.26 10.21
C HIS A 78 10.88 -1.00 10.95
N VAL A 79 12.08 -1.52 10.66
CA VAL A 79 12.67 -2.67 11.37
C VAL A 79 13.69 -2.28 12.45
N GLU A 80 13.80 -0.99 12.78
CA GLU A 80 14.71 -0.50 13.82
C GLU A 80 14.29 -1.05 15.20
N GLY A 81 15.22 -1.68 15.93
CA GLY A 81 14.96 -2.22 17.27
C GLY A 81 14.14 -3.52 17.31
N VAL A 82 13.66 -4.00 16.14
CA VAL A 82 12.87 -5.23 15.99
C VAL A 82 13.78 -6.45 15.93
N ARG A 83 13.35 -7.58 16.53
CA ARG A 83 14.13 -8.84 16.68
C ARG A 83 13.22 -10.06 16.55
N GLY A 84 13.81 -11.25 16.39
CA GLY A 84 13.10 -12.53 16.50
C GLY A 84 11.98 -12.69 15.47
N GLU A 85 10.84 -13.22 15.91
CA GLU A 85 9.63 -13.48 15.12
C GLU A 85 9.08 -12.17 14.53
N GLN A 86 9.10 -11.08 15.31
CA GLN A 86 8.65 -9.75 14.88
C GLN A 86 9.44 -9.24 13.67
N LEU A 87 10.75 -9.49 13.63
CA LEU A 87 11.61 -9.10 12.52
C LEU A 87 11.27 -9.89 11.26
N ARG A 88 10.92 -11.18 11.41
CA ARG A 88 10.52 -12.05 10.30
C ARG A 88 9.16 -11.66 9.74
N ILE A 89 8.21 -11.31 10.61
CA ILE A 89 6.90 -10.78 10.23
C ILE A 89 7.08 -9.50 9.41
N ALA A 90 7.83 -8.52 9.95
CA ALA A 90 8.11 -7.26 9.26
C ALA A 90 8.70 -7.46 7.86
N HIS A 91 9.70 -8.34 7.71
CA HIS A 91 10.29 -8.62 6.40
C HIS A 91 9.33 -9.33 5.44
N ILE A 92 8.43 -10.19 5.92
CA ILE A 92 7.40 -10.77 5.03
C ILE A 92 6.49 -9.67 4.50
N GLU A 93 6.08 -8.75 5.36
CA GLU A 93 5.18 -7.64 5.02
C GLU A 93 5.84 -6.63 4.07
N TYR A 94 7.01 -6.10 4.40
CA TYR A 94 7.67 -5.09 3.58
C TYR A 94 8.21 -5.65 2.26
N ASP A 95 8.72 -6.88 2.26
CA ASP A 95 9.30 -7.44 1.04
C ASP A 95 8.21 -7.81 0.03
N SER A 96 7.03 -8.24 0.49
CA SER A 96 5.88 -8.45 -0.41
C SER A 96 5.40 -7.13 -1.02
N ILE A 97 5.38 -6.04 -0.24
CA ILE A 97 5.05 -4.69 -0.75
C ILE A 97 6.05 -4.28 -1.83
N VAL A 98 7.36 -4.46 -1.61
CA VAL A 98 8.40 -4.14 -2.61
C VAL A 98 8.20 -4.96 -3.90
N GLU A 99 7.98 -6.26 -3.77
CA GLU A 99 7.75 -7.14 -4.92
C GLU A 99 6.52 -6.70 -5.72
N HIS A 100 5.39 -6.42 -5.07
CA HIS A 100 4.17 -5.98 -5.74
C HIS A 100 4.32 -4.61 -6.39
N LEU A 101 4.90 -3.65 -5.68
CA LEU A 101 5.04 -2.29 -6.18
C LEU A 101 5.93 -2.22 -7.43
N THR A 102 7.02 -3.00 -7.46
CA THR A 102 7.86 -3.12 -8.67
C THR A 102 7.13 -3.76 -9.85
N GLN A 103 6.18 -4.69 -9.61
CA GLN A 103 5.35 -5.27 -10.67
C GLN A 103 4.29 -4.29 -11.18
N THR A 104 3.67 -3.53 -10.28
CA THR A 104 2.72 -2.45 -10.62
C THR A 104 3.41 -1.39 -11.48
N MET A 105 4.53 -0.84 -11.03
CA MET A 105 5.29 0.15 -11.79
C MET A 105 5.79 -0.39 -13.12
N ASP A 106 6.24 -1.66 -13.19
CA ASP A 106 6.64 -2.28 -14.46
C ASP A 106 5.50 -2.32 -15.48
N THR A 107 4.27 -2.57 -15.01
CA THR A 107 3.10 -2.59 -15.89
C THR A 107 2.74 -1.18 -16.33
N LEU A 108 2.69 -0.21 -15.41
CA LEU A 108 2.43 1.20 -15.74
C LEU A 108 3.45 1.73 -16.77
N PHE A 109 4.74 1.51 -16.54
CA PHE A 109 5.80 1.98 -17.44
C PHE A 109 5.79 1.31 -18.82
N LYS A 110 5.36 0.04 -18.89
CA LYS A 110 5.16 -0.63 -20.18
C LYS A 110 3.97 -0.05 -20.94
N CYS A 111 2.86 0.18 -20.26
CA CYS A 111 1.62 0.64 -20.88
C CYS A 111 1.59 2.16 -21.15
N ASP A 112 2.45 2.93 -20.50
CA ASP A 112 2.50 4.37 -20.68
C ASP A 112 2.80 4.77 -22.14
N LYS A 113 1.95 5.66 -22.68
CA LYS A 113 2.01 6.16 -24.05
C LYS A 113 3.33 6.89 -24.37
N ARG A 114 4.00 7.48 -23.37
CA ARG A 114 5.21 8.30 -23.57
C ARG A 114 6.48 7.47 -23.61
N ILE A 115 6.57 6.44 -22.76
CA ILE A 115 7.75 5.56 -22.68
C ILE A 115 7.54 4.18 -23.29
N GLY A 116 6.90 3.25 -22.58
CA GLY A 116 6.85 1.83 -22.95
C GLY A 116 6.00 1.55 -24.18
N ASN A 117 4.85 2.23 -24.30
CA ASN A 117 3.86 2.03 -25.34
C ASN A 117 3.91 3.07 -26.47
N LYS A 118 5.00 3.85 -26.58
CA LYS A 118 5.17 4.89 -27.61
C LYS A 118 4.96 4.40 -29.05
N HIS A 119 5.21 3.12 -29.30
CA HIS A 119 5.08 2.50 -30.62
C HIS A 119 4.04 1.36 -30.65
N GLY A 120 3.06 1.37 -29.72
CA GLY A 120 1.99 0.37 -29.67
C GLY A 120 2.43 -1.03 -29.23
N LYS A 121 3.67 -1.19 -28.72
CA LYS A 121 4.22 -2.49 -28.32
C LYS A 121 3.39 -3.21 -27.26
N TYR A 122 2.69 -2.46 -26.41
CA TYR A 122 1.90 -2.95 -25.28
C TYR A 122 0.41 -2.68 -25.44
N ASP A 123 -0.09 -2.43 -26.67
CA ASP A 123 -1.51 -2.13 -26.90
C ASP A 123 -2.45 -3.24 -26.39
N GLU A 124 -2.08 -4.51 -26.59
CA GLU A 124 -2.87 -5.64 -26.09
C GLU A 124 -2.90 -5.73 -24.56
N LEU A 125 -1.83 -5.30 -23.90
CA LEU A 125 -1.79 -5.20 -22.43
C LEU A 125 -2.62 -3.99 -21.96
N ASN A 126 -2.56 -2.87 -22.70
CA ASN A 126 -3.24 -1.63 -22.38
C ASN A 126 -4.76 -1.76 -22.48
N LYS A 127 -5.26 -2.49 -23.49
CA LYS A 127 -6.69 -2.82 -23.64
C LYS A 127 -7.25 -3.64 -22.47
N LYS A 128 -6.38 -4.31 -21.71
CA LYS A 128 -6.74 -5.11 -20.53
C LYS A 128 -6.45 -4.41 -19.21
N LEU A 129 -5.99 -3.16 -19.25
CA LEU A 129 -5.64 -2.39 -18.07
C LEU A 129 -6.78 -1.41 -17.76
N VAL A 130 -7.35 -1.54 -16.57
CA VAL A 130 -8.32 -0.61 -15.99
C VAL A 130 -7.60 0.17 -14.90
N ILE A 131 -7.70 1.50 -14.94
CA ILE A 131 -7.21 2.34 -13.86
C ILE A 131 -8.27 2.36 -12.76
N MET A 132 -7.85 2.12 -11.52
CA MET A 132 -8.70 2.20 -10.34
C MET A 132 -8.05 3.19 -9.40
N ASP A 133 -8.82 4.18 -8.96
CA ASP A 133 -8.49 5.10 -7.86
C ASP A 133 -7.95 4.31 -6.65
N GLU A 134 -6.91 4.81 -5.97
CA GLU A 134 -6.23 4.13 -4.86
C GLU A 134 -7.15 3.81 -3.68
N ASN A 135 -8.20 4.60 -3.50
CA ASN A 135 -9.21 4.41 -2.47
C ASN A 135 -10.35 3.49 -2.91
N GLY A 136 -10.35 3.11 -4.19
CA GLY A 136 -11.30 2.22 -4.82
C GLY A 136 -11.27 0.83 -4.20
N MET A 137 -12.46 0.26 -3.98
CA MET A 137 -12.58 -1.13 -3.55
C MET A 137 -12.17 -2.06 -4.70
N MET A 138 -10.95 -2.62 -4.65
CA MET A 138 -10.45 -3.61 -5.61
C MET A 138 -11.25 -4.93 -5.65
N VAL A 139 -12.27 -5.08 -4.81
CA VAL A 139 -13.24 -6.18 -4.86
C VAL A 139 -13.87 -6.32 -6.24
N ILE A 140 -14.19 -5.22 -6.93
CA ILE A 140 -14.77 -5.29 -8.29
C ILE A 140 -13.77 -5.90 -9.28
N ALA A 141 -12.47 -5.67 -9.08
CA ALA A 141 -11.43 -6.26 -9.92
C ALA A 141 -11.39 -7.81 -9.84
N THR A 142 -12.01 -8.41 -8.83
CA THR A 142 -11.96 -9.85 -8.58
C THR A 142 -12.91 -10.65 -9.46
N GLY A 143 -13.94 -10.01 -10.02
CA GLY A 143 -14.86 -10.63 -10.99
C GLY A 143 -14.39 -10.54 -12.44
N PHE A 144 -13.23 -9.94 -12.71
CA PHE A 144 -12.66 -9.78 -14.04
C PHE A 144 -11.27 -10.44 -14.13
N PRO A 145 -11.20 -11.78 -14.25
CA PRO A 145 -9.92 -12.52 -14.15
C PRO A 145 -8.92 -12.20 -15.27
N ASN A 146 -9.40 -11.72 -16.43
CA ASN A 146 -8.58 -11.39 -17.58
C ASN A 146 -8.06 -9.95 -17.59
N LEU A 147 -8.54 -9.11 -16.66
CA LEU A 147 -8.18 -7.69 -16.56
C LEU A 147 -7.14 -7.43 -15.47
N LYS A 148 -6.30 -6.44 -15.73
CA LYS A 148 -5.39 -5.85 -14.74
C LYS A 148 -6.01 -4.55 -14.24
N PHE A 149 -6.11 -4.43 -12.93
CA PHE A 149 -6.52 -3.20 -12.26
C PHE A 149 -5.30 -2.64 -11.54
N LEU A 150 -4.99 -1.38 -11.75
CA LEU A 150 -3.87 -0.68 -11.11
C LEU A 150 -4.29 0.74 -10.74
N SER A 151 -3.80 1.22 -9.61
CA SER A 151 -3.79 2.64 -9.28
C SER A 151 -2.44 3.23 -9.70
N LYS A 152 -2.50 4.41 -10.32
CA LYS A 152 -1.33 5.24 -10.63
C LYS A 152 -0.96 6.14 -9.44
N GLU A 153 -1.92 6.51 -8.58
CA GLU A 153 -1.67 7.31 -7.36
C GLU A 153 -0.86 6.52 -6.34
N VAL A 154 -1.08 5.20 -6.21
CA VAL A 154 -0.33 4.34 -5.26
C VAL A 154 1.18 4.48 -5.41
N PRO A 155 1.79 4.27 -6.60
CA PRO A 155 3.23 4.45 -6.75
C PRO A 155 3.67 5.93 -6.76
N ALA A 156 2.92 6.83 -7.39
CA ALA A 156 3.38 8.20 -7.56
C ALA A 156 3.27 9.03 -6.26
N ILE A 157 2.14 8.95 -5.57
CA ILE A 157 1.79 9.80 -4.43
C ILE A 157 1.84 9.04 -3.11
N TYR A 158 1.04 7.98 -2.95
CA TYR A 158 0.90 7.27 -1.67
C TYR A 158 2.25 6.73 -1.21
N THR A 159 2.89 5.92 -2.04
CA THR A 159 4.19 5.33 -1.71
C THR A 159 5.31 6.38 -1.70
N GLY A 160 5.25 7.36 -2.61
CA GLY A 160 6.19 8.48 -2.61
C GLY A 160 6.21 9.24 -1.28
N SER A 161 5.04 9.50 -0.72
CA SER A 161 4.86 10.20 0.56
C SER A 161 5.27 9.37 1.78
N THR A 162 5.12 8.04 1.72
CA THR A 162 5.53 7.14 2.82
C THR A 162 7.03 6.91 2.87
N ILE A 163 7.70 6.82 1.71
CA ILE A 163 9.14 6.62 1.61
C ILE A 163 9.91 7.91 1.92
N SER A 164 9.40 9.04 1.42
CA SER A 164 10.06 10.34 1.51
C SER A 164 9.13 11.39 2.10
N GLN A 165 9.51 11.97 3.24
CA GLN A 165 8.67 12.94 3.96
C GLN A 165 8.31 14.19 3.15
N THR A 166 9.16 14.55 2.18
CA THR A 166 8.96 15.69 1.28
C THR A 166 8.69 15.24 -0.15
N GLY A 167 8.38 13.95 -0.35
CA GLY A 167 8.37 13.31 -1.66
C GLY A 167 7.31 13.83 -2.61
N VAL A 168 6.25 14.44 -2.06
CA VAL A 168 5.09 14.95 -2.82
C VAL A 168 4.93 16.48 -2.74
N MET A 169 5.84 17.18 -2.03
CA MET A 169 5.74 18.63 -1.82
C MET A 169 5.66 19.40 -3.14
N HIS A 170 6.43 18.98 -4.14
CA HIS A 170 6.41 19.57 -5.48
C HIS A 170 5.00 19.58 -6.09
N TYR A 171 4.26 18.46 -5.97
CA TYR A 171 2.92 18.38 -6.55
C TYR A 171 1.91 19.21 -5.77
N ILE A 172 2.06 19.30 -4.44
CA ILE A 172 1.24 20.23 -3.64
C ILE A 172 1.46 21.67 -4.11
N GLU A 173 2.72 22.08 -4.32
CA GLU A 173 3.06 23.41 -4.84
C GLU A 173 2.45 23.65 -6.24
N VAL A 174 2.53 22.68 -7.15
CA VAL A 174 1.92 22.76 -8.49
C VAL A 174 0.40 22.95 -8.39
N ALA A 175 -0.28 22.20 -7.52
CA ALA A 175 -1.72 22.33 -7.34
C ALA A 175 -2.10 23.71 -6.77
N GLU A 176 -1.37 24.21 -5.78
CA GLU A 176 -1.58 25.54 -5.21
C GLU A 176 -1.32 26.67 -6.23
N GLU A 177 -0.27 26.56 -7.05
CA GLU A 177 -0.01 27.48 -8.17
C GLU A 177 -1.17 27.48 -9.18
N PHE A 178 -1.75 26.31 -9.43
CA PHE A 178 -2.96 26.13 -10.25
C PHE A 178 -4.25 26.63 -9.58
N GLN A 179 -4.15 27.29 -8.41
CA GLN A 179 -5.26 27.86 -7.65
C GLN A 179 -6.15 26.81 -6.98
N ILE A 180 -5.66 25.59 -6.75
CA ILE A 180 -6.30 24.67 -5.82
C ILE A 180 -6.11 25.23 -4.40
N PRO A 181 -7.18 25.37 -3.60
CA PRO A 181 -7.08 25.91 -2.25
C PRO A 181 -6.13 25.10 -1.35
N GLY A 182 -5.28 25.78 -0.58
CA GLY A 182 -4.35 25.16 0.37
C GLY A 182 -5.01 24.54 1.60
N ASP A 183 -6.34 24.60 1.73
CA ASP A 183 -7.12 23.88 2.75
C ASP A 183 -7.62 22.50 2.27
N VAL A 184 -7.31 22.12 1.02
CA VAL A 184 -7.51 20.76 0.50
C VAL A 184 -6.53 19.80 1.19
N CYS A 185 -6.98 18.56 1.45
CA CYS A 185 -6.13 17.53 2.03
C CYS A 185 -4.85 17.35 1.18
N PRO A 186 -3.65 17.24 1.81
CA PRO A 186 -2.39 17.12 1.07
C PRO A 186 -2.30 15.93 0.10
N MET A 187 -3.05 14.84 0.36
CA MET A 187 -3.10 13.66 -0.51
C MET A 187 -3.77 13.99 -1.86
N PRO A 188 -5.07 14.36 -1.92
CA PRO A 188 -5.69 14.76 -3.19
C PRO A 188 -5.02 16.00 -3.79
N CYS A 189 -4.50 16.93 -2.99
CA CYS A 189 -3.74 18.05 -3.52
C CYS A 189 -2.51 17.59 -4.33
N ALA A 190 -1.76 16.60 -3.82
CA ALA A 190 -0.61 16.04 -4.53
C ALA A 190 -1.00 15.21 -5.76
N GLU A 191 -2.11 14.45 -5.70
CA GLU A 191 -2.64 13.70 -6.85
C GLU A 191 -3.02 14.66 -7.98
N LEU A 192 -3.74 15.72 -7.65
CA LEU A 192 -4.10 16.76 -8.60
C LEU A 192 -2.88 17.46 -9.17
N GLY A 193 -1.92 17.81 -8.32
CA GLY A 193 -0.66 18.40 -8.75
C GLY A 193 0.11 17.51 -9.73
N CYS A 194 0.13 16.20 -9.49
CA CYS A 194 0.77 15.23 -10.38
C CYS A 194 0.04 15.12 -11.73
N SER A 195 -1.30 15.19 -11.73
CA SER A 195 -2.11 15.29 -12.95
C SER A 195 -1.88 16.60 -13.71
N ILE A 196 -1.81 17.74 -13.00
CA ILE A 196 -1.59 19.08 -13.59
C ILE A 196 -0.17 19.19 -14.19
N ASP A 197 0.83 18.62 -13.52
CA ASP A 197 2.23 18.56 -13.99
C ASP A 197 2.46 17.51 -15.09
N GLU A 198 1.39 16.82 -15.52
CA GLU A 198 1.42 15.71 -16.48
C GLU A 198 2.39 14.58 -16.08
N ASP A 199 2.62 14.35 -14.80
CA ASP A 199 3.66 13.42 -14.31
C ASP A 199 3.12 12.01 -13.99
N TYR A 200 1.86 11.74 -14.30
CA TYR A 200 1.28 10.40 -14.20
C TYR A 200 1.50 9.56 -15.47
N PRO A 201 1.76 8.24 -15.36
CA PRO A 201 1.74 7.35 -16.52
C PRO A 201 0.38 7.37 -17.22
N ILE A 202 0.35 7.58 -18.55
CA ILE A 202 -0.88 7.61 -19.33
C ILE A 202 -1.12 6.21 -19.90
N CYS A 203 -1.98 5.44 -19.23
CA CYS A 203 -2.25 4.05 -19.57
C CYS A 203 -3.65 3.61 -19.16
N GLY A 204 -4.07 2.45 -19.65
CA GLY A 204 -5.40 1.89 -19.45
C GLY A 204 -6.37 2.22 -20.57
N VAL A 205 -7.54 1.58 -20.50
CA VAL A 205 -8.66 1.76 -21.46
C VAL A 205 -9.83 2.52 -20.85
N CYS A 206 -9.99 2.46 -19.52
CA CYS A 206 -10.94 3.25 -18.76
C CYS A 206 -10.47 3.39 -17.30
N ALA A 207 -11.06 4.34 -16.59
CA ALA A 207 -10.80 4.62 -15.18
C ALA A 207 -12.05 4.42 -14.32
N ILE A 208 -11.86 3.94 -13.09
CA ILE A 208 -12.90 3.81 -12.07
C ILE A 208 -12.48 4.64 -10.87
N HIS A 209 -13.33 5.62 -10.56
CA HIS A 209 -13.18 6.59 -9.48
C HIS A 209 -14.11 6.25 -8.32
N CYS A 210 -13.82 6.74 -7.12
CA CYS A 210 -14.72 6.56 -5.99
C CYS A 210 -14.74 7.75 -5.02
N ASN A 211 -15.73 7.77 -4.12
CA ASN A 211 -15.83 8.76 -3.03
C ASN A 211 -15.75 8.09 -1.64
N THR A 212 -15.22 6.86 -1.56
CA THR A 212 -15.23 6.05 -0.34
C THR A 212 -14.45 6.71 0.80
N THR A 213 -13.45 7.53 0.47
CA THR A 213 -12.64 8.28 1.45
C THR A 213 -13.17 9.67 1.71
N CYS A 214 -13.30 10.51 0.68
CA CYS A 214 -13.74 11.89 0.84
C CYS A 214 -14.22 12.54 -0.47
N ASP A 215 -14.92 13.67 -0.33
CA ASP A 215 -15.31 14.51 -1.47
C ASP A 215 -14.11 15.19 -2.14
N GLY A 216 -12.98 15.33 -1.44
CA GLY A 216 -11.75 15.92 -1.99
C GLY A 216 -11.19 15.12 -3.17
N SER A 217 -11.03 13.81 -3.00
CA SER A 217 -10.62 12.89 -4.07
C SER A 217 -11.65 12.90 -5.20
N LEU A 218 -12.94 12.83 -4.87
CA LEU A 218 -14.03 12.85 -5.86
C LEU A 218 -14.01 14.09 -6.77
N MET A 219 -13.85 15.27 -6.17
CA MET A 219 -13.78 16.52 -6.93
C MET A 219 -12.50 16.61 -7.76
N GLY A 220 -11.41 16.01 -7.27
CA GLY A 220 -10.14 15.95 -7.98
C GLY A 220 -10.17 15.12 -9.26
N ASN A 221 -11.00 14.08 -9.31
CA ASN A 221 -11.09 13.16 -10.44
C ASN A 221 -11.42 13.83 -11.79
N GLN A 222 -12.06 15.00 -11.80
CA GLN A 222 -12.29 15.76 -13.05
C GLN A 222 -11.02 16.40 -13.63
N ILE A 223 -10.01 16.64 -12.80
CA ILE A 223 -8.69 17.11 -13.26
C ILE A 223 -7.90 15.90 -13.78
N GLU A 224 -7.95 14.78 -13.06
CA GLU A 224 -7.35 13.51 -13.46
C GLU A 224 -7.89 13.02 -14.81
N ASP A 225 -9.20 13.08 -15.02
CA ASP A 225 -9.85 12.68 -16.27
C ASP A 225 -9.39 13.50 -17.47
N ARG A 226 -9.11 14.80 -17.24
CA ARG A 226 -8.58 15.69 -18.28
C ARG A 226 -7.14 15.33 -18.63
N HIS A 227 -6.34 14.90 -17.66
CA HIS A 227 -4.98 14.43 -17.88
C HIS A 227 -4.98 13.09 -18.64
N ASP A 228 -5.80 12.14 -18.20
CA ASP A 228 -5.77 10.76 -18.72
C ASP A 228 -6.38 10.62 -20.12
N ASP A 229 -7.39 11.45 -20.43
CA ASP A 229 -8.21 11.36 -21.64
C ASP A 229 -8.77 9.94 -21.83
N LEU A 230 -9.33 9.40 -20.75
CA LEU A 230 -9.96 8.08 -20.69
C LEU A 230 -11.44 8.19 -20.33
N PRO A 231 -12.29 7.27 -20.83
CA PRO A 231 -13.61 7.09 -20.25
C PRO A 231 -13.47 6.77 -18.75
N SER A 232 -14.19 7.50 -17.90
CA SER A 232 -14.21 7.29 -16.46
C SER A 232 -15.61 6.97 -15.94
N PHE A 233 -15.70 6.24 -14.84
CA PHE A 233 -16.93 6.02 -14.08
C PHE A 233 -16.68 6.25 -12.59
N THR A 234 -17.57 6.98 -11.95
CA THR A 234 -17.45 7.30 -10.52
C THR A 234 -18.44 6.47 -9.70
N MET A 235 -17.91 5.61 -8.84
CA MET A 235 -18.68 4.86 -7.86
C MET A 235 -18.95 5.73 -6.63
N ALA A 236 -20.17 6.23 -6.53
CA ALA A 236 -20.60 7.02 -5.38
C ALA A 236 -21.16 6.09 -4.28
N ALA A 237 -20.34 5.80 -3.28
CA ALA A 237 -20.75 5.12 -2.07
C ALA A 237 -21.68 6.03 -1.23
N PRO A 238 -22.82 5.51 -0.73
CA PRO A 238 -23.72 6.29 0.10
C PRO A 238 -23.14 6.49 1.50
N MET A 239 -23.09 7.74 1.99
CA MET A 239 -22.62 8.04 3.35
C MET A 239 -23.40 7.28 4.44
N ARG A 240 -24.72 7.12 4.25
CA ARG A 240 -25.60 6.36 5.17
C ARG A 240 -25.57 4.85 4.87
N HIS A 241 -24.38 4.29 4.66
CA HIS A 241 -24.12 2.91 4.21
C HIS A 241 -24.76 1.79 5.04
N GLN A 242 -25.15 2.05 6.29
CA GLN A 242 -25.82 1.06 7.14
C GLN A 242 -27.34 0.99 6.93
N GLN A 243 -27.92 1.92 6.17
CA GLN A 243 -29.37 1.98 5.97
C GLN A 243 -29.83 1.03 4.87
N LYS A 244 -30.84 0.22 5.14
CA LYS A 244 -31.43 -0.66 4.12
C LYS A 244 -31.92 0.10 2.88
N SER A 245 -32.35 1.35 3.04
CA SER A 245 -32.82 2.20 1.94
C SER A 245 -31.76 2.48 0.89
N VAL A 246 -30.46 2.46 1.24
CA VAL A 246 -29.38 2.73 0.29
C VAL A 246 -28.87 1.47 -0.40
N LEU A 247 -29.32 0.28 0.00
CA LEU A 247 -28.82 -0.99 -0.54
C LEU A 247 -29.09 -1.13 -2.05
N ALA A 248 -30.28 -0.74 -2.51
CA ALA A 248 -30.63 -0.77 -3.93
C ALA A 248 -29.72 0.16 -4.73
N TYR A 249 -29.49 1.38 -4.22
CA TYR A 249 -28.56 2.33 -4.83
C TYR A 249 -27.13 1.79 -4.87
N SER A 250 -26.61 1.25 -3.76
CA SER A 250 -25.26 0.66 -3.73
C SER A 250 -25.11 -0.50 -4.72
N ARG A 251 -26.13 -1.36 -4.83
CA ARG A 251 -26.16 -2.44 -5.83
C ARG A 251 -26.07 -1.87 -7.24
N ASP A 252 -26.91 -0.89 -7.55
CA ASP A 252 -26.98 -0.30 -8.88
C ASP A 252 -25.66 0.38 -9.25
N GLN A 253 -25.00 1.07 -8.30
CA GLN A 253 -23.67 1.65 -8.52
C GLN A 253 -22.61 0.59 -8.89
N ILE A 254 -22.59 -0.56 -8.20
CA ILE A 254 -21.65 -1.65 -8.49
C ILE A 254 -21.98 -2.29 -9.85
N VAL A 255 -23.26 -2.54 -10.15
CA VAL A 255 -23.70 -3.13 -11.42
C VAL A 255 -23.37 -2.21 -12.60
N GLU A 256 -23.59 -0.91 -12.46
CA GLU A 256 -23.23 0.07 -13.49
C GLU A 256 -21.71 0.17 -13.69
N ALA A 257 -20.92 0.10 -12.62
CA ALA A 257 -19.45 0.03 -12.73
C ALA A 257 -19.00 -1.22 -13.49
N ILE A 258 -19.62 -2.38 -13.21
CA ILE A 258 -19.36 -3.63 -13.95
C ILE A 258 -19.70 -3.43 -15.42
N HIS A 259 -20.92 -2.98 -15.76
CA HIS A 259 -21.33 -2.75 -17.14
C HIS A 259 -20.43 -1.76 -17.88
N PHE A 260 -19.97 -0.71 -17.20
CA PHE A 260 -19.03 0.25 -17.74
C PHE A 260 -17.70 -0.42 -18.11
N ILE A 261 -17.14 -1.25 -17.23
CA ILE A 261 -15.92 -2.01 -17.50
C ILE A 261 -16.15 -2.97 -18.68
N GLU A 262 -17.25 -3.71 -18.71
CA GLU A 262 -17.56 -4.63 -19.81
C GLU A 262 -17.67 -3.90 -21.16
N LYS A 263 -18.29 -2.71 -21.17
CA LYS A 263 -18.46 -1.88 -22.37
C LYS A 263 -17.12 -1.44 -22.96
N HIS A 264 -16.18 -1.02 -22.11
CA HIS A 264 -14.90 -0.46 -22.56
C HIS A 264 -13.81 -1.52 -22.77
N THR A 265 -13.91 -2.68 -22.13
CA THR A 265 -12.91 -3.75 -22.23
C THR A 265 -13.34 -4.91 -23.13
N GLY A 266 -14.65 -5.15 -23.28
CA GLY A 266 -15.20 -6.35 -23.92
C GLY A 266 -15.15 -7.62 -23.04
N GLU A 267 -14.49 -7.58 -21.89
CA GLU A 267 -14.48 -8.69 -20.92
C GLU A 267 -15.81 -8.75 -20.15
N LYS A 268 -16.19 -9.94 -19.69
CA LYS A 268 -17.44 -10.17 -18.95
C LYS A 268 -17.19 -10.48 -17.49
N TRP A 269 -18.12 -10.08 -16.63
CA TRP A 269 -18.10 -10.43 -15.23
C TRP A 269 -18.20 -11.95 -15.04
N ASP A 270 -17.33 -12.48 -14.19
CA ASP A 270 -17.22 -13.90 -13.87
C ASP A 270 -17.51 -14.11 -12.37
N TRP A 271 -18.68 -14.70 -12.10
CA TRP A 271 -19.13 -15.03 -10.74
C TRP A 271 -18.32 -16.16 -10.08
N ASP A 272 -17.76 -17.09 -10.87
CA ASP A 272 -16.92 -18.16 -10.36
C ASP A 272 -15.56 -17.59 -9.93
N ALA A 273 -14.98 -16.71 -10.74
CA ALA A 273 -13.77 -15.98 -10.41
C ALA A 273 -13.98 -15.11 -9.16
N PHE A 274 -15.07 -14.35 -9.11
CA PHE A 274 -15.45 -13.55 -7.94
C PHE A 274 -15.54 -14.42 -6.68
N SER A 275 -16.33 -15.49 -6.72
CA SER A 275 -16.53 -16.40 -5.57
C SER A 275 -15.22 -17.05 -5.10
N LYS A 276 -14.36 -17.46 -6.04
CA LYS A 276 -13.03 -18.02 -5.72
C LYS A 276 -12.15 -16.99 -5.01
N ASN A 277 -12.09 -15.76 -5.51
CA ASN A 277 -11.27 -14.70 -4.92
C ASN A 277 -11.81 -14.25 -3.56
N MET A 278 -13.14 -14.21 -3.38
CA MET A 278 -13.75 -13.88 -2.09
C MET A 278 -13.55 -14.98 -1.04
N LYS A 279 -13.48 -16.26 -1.43
CA LYS A 279 -13.03 -17.35 -0.53
C LYS A 279 -11.63 -17.08 0.00
N THR A 280 -10.71 -16.71 -0.89
CA THR A 280 -9.34 -16.33 -0.51
C THR A 280 -9.36 -15.13 0.42
N TYR A 281 -10.03 -14.04 0.05
CA TYR A 281 -10.07 -12.81 0.83
C TYR A 281 -10.70 -13.00 2.23
N ASN A 282 -11.80 -13.75 2.33
CA ASN A 282 -12.41 -14.08 3.61
C ASN A 282 -11.47 -14.93 4.50
N ALA A 283 -10.67 -15.83 3.92
CA ALA A 283 -9.67 -16.58 4.67
C ALA A 283 -8.54 -15.66 5.19
N GLN A 284 -8.15 -14.64 4.43
CA GLN A 284 -7.18 -13.63 4.88
C GLN A 284 -7.74 -12.81 6.04
N ASN A 285 -9.00 -12.34 5.92
CA ASN A 285 -9.68 -11.61 6.99
C ASN A 285 -9.81 -12.43 8.28
N ALA A 286 -10.04 -13.74 8.20
CA ALA A 286 -10.06 -14.61 9.37
C ALA A 286 -8.70 -14.70 10.08
N LEU A 287 -7.59 -14.72 9.31
CA LEU A 287 -6.23 -14.69 9.88
C LEU A 287 -5.93 -13.33 10.52
N PHE A 288 -6.34 -12.23 9.87
CA PHE A 288 -6.23 -10.89 10.43
C PHE A 288 -6.99 -10.75 11.77
N GLU A 289 -8.19 -11.33 11.87
CA GLU A 289 -8.94 -11.38 13.13
C GLU A 289 -8.15 -12.11 14.23
N GLU A 290 -7.52 -13.25 13.92
CA GLU A 290 -6.63 -13.93 14.89
C GLU A 290 -5.46 -13.03 15.34
N TRP A 291 -4.88 -12.21 14.46
CA TRP A 291 -3.83 -11.26 14.83
C TRP A 291 -4.35 -10.23 15.83
N MET A 292 -5.56 -9.71 15.58
CA MET A 292 -6.20 -8.74 16.46
C MET A 292 -6.55 -9.36 17.82
N GLU A 293 -6.99 -10.63 17.88
CA GLU A 293 -7.21 -11.33 19.14
C GLU A 293 -5.91 -11.51 19.95
N MET A 294 -4.80 -11.91 19.31
CA MET A 294 -3.49 -11.94 19.99
C MET A 294 -3.09 -10.56 20.49
N ASN A 295 -3.35 -9.51 19.70
CA ASN A 295 -3.01 -8.14 20.08
C ASN A 295 -3.83 -7.58 21.24
N LYS A 296 -4.97 -8.17 21.59
CA LYS A 296 -5.76 -7.81 22.77
C LYS A 296 -5.10 -8.20 24.09
N THR A 297 -4.17 -9.15 24.05
CA THR A 297 -3.48 -9.73 25.22
C THR A 297 -2.28 -8.89 25.69
N ASN A 298 -1.52 -9.38 26.68
CA ASN A 298 -0.27 -8.79 27.14
C ASN A 298 0.92 -9.01 26.16
N TYR A 299 0.76 -9.87 25.16
CA TYR A 299 1.83 -10.26 24.24
C TYR A 299 1.42 -10.04 22.78
N PRO A 300 1.19 -8.79 22.36
CA PRO A 300 0.78 -8.50 20.98
C PRO A 300 1.90 -8.86 19.99
N GLN A 301 1.55 -9.31 18.77
CA GLN A 301 2.50 -9.94 17.85
C GLN A 301 2.55 -9.35 16.43
N VAL A 302 1.50 -8.70 15.95
CA VAL A 302 1.51 -8.06 14.62
C VAL A 302 1.09 -6.63 14.86
N VAL A 303 2.04 -5.72 15.02
CA VAL A 303 1.80 -4.38 15.60
C VAL A 303 2.51 -3.27 14.83
N ASN A 304 2.27 -2.04 15.24
CA ASN A 304 2.79 -0.81 14.66
C ASN A 304 2.34 -0.64 13.20
N ASN A 305 3.02 0.22 12.46
CA ASN A 305 2.66 0.56 11.08
C ASN A 305 2.76 -0.61 10.10
N ASN A 306 3.41 -1.70 10.50
CA ASN A 306 3.48 -2.92 9.72
C ASN A 306 2.09 -3.45 9.34
N VAL A 307 1.18 -3.47 10.32
CA VAL A 307 -0.20 -3.94 10.13
C VAL A 307 -0.87 -3.11 9.04
N MET A 308 -0.85 -1.79 9.19
CA MET A 308 -1.47 -0.85 8.26
C MET A 308 -0.91 -1.00 6.86
N LEU A 309 0.41 -0.86 6.69
CA LEU A 309 1.04 -0.78 5.37
C LEU A 309 0.83 -2.07 4.57
N TYR A 310 0.85 -3.20 5.28
CA TYR A 310 0.56 -4.49 4.67
C TYR A 310 -0.92 -4.64 4.31
N ARG A 311 -1.83 -4.25 5.22
CA ARG A 311 -3.28 -4.28 4.96
C ARG A 311 -3.71 -3.33 3.85
N ASP A 312 -3.11 -2.15 3.74
CA ASP A 312 -3.33 -1.22 2.64
C ASP A 312 -2.92 -1.88 1.31
N ALA A 313 -1.75 -2.51 1.25
CA ALA A 313 -1.33 -3.23 0.04
C ALA A 313 -2.26 -4.40 -0.30
N GLU A 314 -2.73 -5.14 0.69
CA GLU A 314 -3.68 -6.24 0.50
C GLU A 314 -5.04 -5.73 0.01
N TYR A 315 -5.61 -4.70 0.65
CA TYR A 315 -6.92 -4.14 0.35
C TYR A 315 -6.91 -3.32 -0.96
N MET A 316 -6.07 -2.29 -1.05
CA MET A 316 -6.07 -1.29 -2.12
C MET A 316 -5.54 -1.83 -3.45
N VAL A 317 -4.73 -2.89 -3.44
CA VAL A 317 -4.03 -3.34 -4.66
C VAL A 317 -4.47 -4.74 -5.10
N ILE A 318 -4.88 -5.62 -4.17
CA ILE A 318 -5.00 -7.06 -4.47
C ILE A 318 -6.41 -7.62 -4.20
N SER A 319 -7.00 -7.38 -3.03
CA SER A 319 -8.32 -7.86 -2.61
C SER A 319 -8.56 -9.37 -2.88
N GLY A 320 -7.58 -10.23 -2.57
CA GLY A 320 -7.67 -11.68 -2.73
C GLY A 320 -7.36 -12.23 -4.14
N ARG A 321 -7.07 -11.38 -5.13
CA ARG A 321 -6.69 -11.79 -6.50
C ARG A 321 -5.35 -12.51 -6.58
N ASP A 322 -4.43 -12.20 -5.66
CA ASP A 322 -3.14 -12.88 -5.57
C ASP A 322 -3.11 -13.85 -4.38
N ALA A 323 -3.10 -15.14 -4.70
CA ALA A 323 -3.01 -16.20 -3.71
C ALA A 323 -1.67 -16.22 -2.93
N SER A 324 -0.66 -15.45 -3.36
CA SER A 324 0.59 -15.26 -2.61
C SER A 324 0.34 -14.59 -1.26
N PHE A 325 -0.60 -13.63 -1.19
CA PHE A 325 -0.92 -12.91 0.05
C PHE A 325 -1.51 -13.82 1.11
N LEU A 326 -2.43 -14.71 0.76
CA LEU A 326 -2.93 -15.71 1.71
C LEU A 326 -1.80 -16.59 2.27
N LYS A 327 -0.78 -16.92 1.46
CA LYS A 327 0.39 -17.68 1.95
C LYS A 327 1.26 -16.83 2.88
N TYR A 328 1.43 -15.54 2.60
CA TYR A 328 2.12 -14.61 3.48
C TYR A 328 1.37 -14.48 4.81
N ASP A 329 0.04 -14.33 4.77
CA ASP A 329 -0.82 -14.23 5.96
C ASP A 329 -0.72 -15.47 6.82
N GLN A 330 -0.77 -16.67 6.21
CA GLN A 330 -0.60 -17.93 6.93
C GLN A 330 0.76 -18.01 7.62
N LYS A 331 1.82 -17.56 6.94
CA LYS A 331 3.19 -17.56 7.49
C LYS A 331 3.36 -16.52 8.60
N ILE A 332 2.81 -15.32 8.44
CA ILE A 332 2.76 -14.26 9.47
C ILE A 332 2.02 -14.80 10.68
N THR A 333 0.85 -15.40 10.49
CA THR A 333 0.04 -16.01 11.55
C THR A 333 0.81 -17.08 12.31
N GLN A 334 1.54 -17.95 11.60
CA GLN A 334 2.36 -18.98 12.25
C GLN A 334 3.44 -18.35 13.13
N LEU A 335 4.20 -17.39 12.60
CA LEU A 335 5.24 -16.68 13.35
C LEU A 335 4.67 -15.92 14.55
N ALA A 336 3.50 -15.30 14.38
CA ALA A 336 2.80 -14.60 15.44
C ALA A 336 2.36 -15.59 16.53
N LYS A 337 1.79 -16.74 16.19
CA LYS A 337 1.43 -17.80 17.16
C LYS A 337 2.66 -18.33 17.91
N GLU A 338 3.80 -18.49 17.22
CA GLU A 338 5.07 -18.89 17.84
C GLU A 338 5.58 -17.82 18.82
N GLY A 339 5.61 -16.56 18.41
CA GLY A 339 6.00 -15.43 19.26
C GLY A 339 5.06 -15.26 20.46
N TYR A 340 3.76 -15.43 20.25
CA TYR A 340 2.73 -15.38 21.29
C TYR A 340 2.96 -16.48 22.34
N LYS A 341 3.15 -17.74 21.91
CA LYS A 341 3.44 -18.88 22.79
C LYS A 341 4.71 -18.67 23.62
N ASN A 342 5.71 -18.01 23.04
CA ASN A 342 6.98 -17.73 23.68
C ASN A 342 6.98 -16.40 24.47
N HIS A 343 5.83 -15.71 24.57
CA HIS A 343 5.68 -14.41 25.24
C HIS A 343 6.67 -13.35 24.73
N VAL A 344 6.97 -13.38 23.43
CA VAL A 344 7.88 -12.43 22.78
C VAL A 344 7.23 -11.05 22.76
N LEU A 345 7.98 -10.03 23.23
CA LEU A 345 7.52 -8.64 23.21
C LEU A 345 7.89 -7.96 21.88
N PRO A 346 7.02 -7.07 21.35
CA PRO A 346 7.26 -6.36 20.09
C PRO A 346 8.42 -5.35 20.17
N CYS A 347 8.67 -4.82 21.37
CA CYS A 347 9.79 -3.94 21.65
C CYS A 347 10.49 -4.39 22.95
N LYS A 348 11.52 -3.64 23.36
CA LYS A 348 12.29 -3.99 24.56
C LYS A 348 11.41 -4.07 25.82
N GLU A 349 10.45 -3.16 25.94
CA GLU A 349 9.56 -3.04 27.09
C GLU A 349 8.23 -2.44 26.63
N THR A 350 7.13 -3.18 26.76
CA THR A 350 5.78 -2.68 26.48
C THR A 350 5.22 -2.01 27.73
N ARG A 351 5.20 -0.67 27.75
CA ARG A 351 4.68 0.14 28.87
C ARG A 351 3.23 0.52 28.67
N HIS A 352 2.88 0.87 27.44
CA HIS A 352 1.55 1.31 27.07
C HIS A 352 1.15 0.67 25.74
N ARG A 353 -0.16 0.58 25.55
CA ARG A 353 -0.79 0.10 24.32
C ARG A 353 -1.65 1.23 23.78
N ALA A 354 -1.54 1.50 22.48
CA ALA A 354 -2.23 2.59 21.82
C ALA A 354 -2.95 2.08 20.56
N LEU A 355 -3.97 2.84 20.17
CA LEU A 355 -4.63 2.74 18.87
C LEU A 355 -4.39 4.06 18.14
N VAL A 356 -4.01 4.00 16.87
CA VAL A 356 -3.93 5.21 16.05
C VAL A 356 -5.29 5.45 15.41
N TRP A 357 -5.88 6.61 15.69
CA TRP A 357 -7.19 6.99 15.19
C TRP A 357 -7.07 8.13 14.17
N GLY A 358 -7.66 7.92 12.99
CA GLY A 358 -7.59 8.86 11.87
C GLY A 358 -6.60 8.43 10.79
N VAL A 359 -6.49 9.27 9.75
CA VAL A 359 -5.55 9.05 8.65
C VAL A 359 -4.12 9.23 9.16
N HIS A 360 -3.24 8.28 8.82
CA HIS A 360 -1.86 8.32 9.25
C HIS A 360 -1.11 9.52 8.66
N ALA A 361 -0.18 10.07 9.45
CA ALA A 361 0.85 10.96 8.94
C ALA A 361 1.80 10.17 8.03
N GLN A 362 1.43 10.01 6.76
CA GLN A 362 2.19 9.18 5.81
C GLN A 362 3.62 9.69 5.60
N TYR A 363 3.82 11.01 5.66
CA TYR A 363 5.16 11.60 5.67
C TYR A 363 6.02 11.15 6.87
N TYR A 364 5.47 10.44 7.86
CA TYR A 364 6.21 9.89 9.00
C TYR A 364 5.69 8.53 9.50
N THR A 365 5.59 7.55 8.59
CA THR A 365 5.15 6.17 8.88
C THR A 365 5.94 5.44 9.98
N ALA A 366 7.24 5.70 10.11
CA ALA A 366 8.08 5.07 11.15
C ALA A 366 7.80 5.59 12.59
N PHE A 367 6.89 6.55 12.77
CA PHE A 367 6.57 7.13 14.07
C PHE A 367 6.14 6.08 15.12
N ASN A 368 5.34 5.11 14.73
CA ASN A 368 4.88 4.05 15.65
C ASN A 368 6.04 3.16 16.12
N GLN A 369 7.01 2.89 15.24
CA GLN A 369 8.21 2.14 15.60
C GLN A 369 9.10 2.94 16.54
N TRP A 370 9.24 4.25 16.29
CA TRP A 370 9.94 5.16 17.19
C TRP A 370 9.28 5.23 18.58
N LEU A 371 7.96 5.34 18.65
CA LEU A 371 7.19 5.33 19.91
C LEU A 371 7.43 4.05 20.72
N SER A 372 7.38 2.90 20.05
CA SER A 372 7.66 1.60 20.66
C SER A 372 9.08 1.53 21.22
N ASN A 373 10.07 1.95 20.45
CA ASN A 373 11.48 1.87 20.84
C ASN A 373 11.87 2.85 21.94
N CYS A 374 11.35 4.08 21.90
CA CYS A 374 11.74 5.15 22.82
C CYS A 374 10.91 5.19 24.10
N TRP A 375 9.61 4.89 23.99
CA TRP A 375 8.65 5.10 25.07
C TRP A 375 7.96 3.81 25.52
N GLY A 376 8.15 2.69 24.81
CA GLY A 376 7.43 1.45 25.08
C GLY A 376 5.93 1.57 24.80
N ILE A 377 5.52 2.52 23.96
CA ILE A 377 4.14 2.69 23.51
C ILE A 377 3.97 1.88 22.24
N VAL A 378 3.25 0.77 22.33
CA VAL A 378 3.02 -0.14 21.20
C VAL A 378 1.66 0.18 20.57
N CYS A 379 1.67 0.54 19.30
CA CYS A 379 0.45 0.74 18.53
C CYS A 379 -0.07 -0.62 18.08
N LEU A 380 -1.23 -1.06 18.58
CA LEU A 380 -1.74 -2.40 18.30
C LEU A 380 -2.31 -2.54 16.89
N CYS A 381 -2.97 -1.48 16.45
CA CYS A 381 -3.55 -1.31 15.13
C CYS A 381 -3.95 0.16 14.97
N ASP A 382 -4.38 0.47 13.76
CA ASP A 382 -4.88 1.77 13.34
C ASP A 382 -6.25 1.62 12.66
N MET A 383 -6.92 2.74 12.45
CA MET A 383 -8.25 2.78 11.82
C MET A 383 -8.25 2.24 10.38
N LEU A 384 -7.21 2.49 9.58
CA LEU A 384 -7.14 2.12 8.17
C LEU A 384 -6.92 0.62 7.98
N SER A 385 -6.25 -0.04 8.93
CA SER A 385 -6.14 -1.51 8.97
C SER A 385 -7.49 -2.25 8.94
N PHE A 386 -8.58 -1.58 9.33
CA PHE A 386 -9.93 -2.18 9.40
C PHE A 386 -10.78 -2.01 8.15
N THR A 387 -10.21 -1.54 7.04
CA THR A 387 -10.88 -1.52 5.74
C THR A 387 -11.29 -2.94 5.33
N LEU A 388 -12.59 -3.11 5.04
CA LEU A 388 -13.20 -4.33 4.49
C LEU A 388 -12.87 -5.64 5.26
N THR A 389 -12.91 -5.59 6.59
CA THR A 389 -12.60 -6.76 7.45
C THR A 389 -13.74 -7.76 7.62
N LYS A 390 -14.98 -7.35 7.30
CA LYS A 390 -16.13 -8.26 7.38
C LYS A 390 -16.10 -9.27 6.23
N PRO A 391 -16.47 -10.54 6.48
CA PRO A 391 -16.63 -11.51 5.40
C PRO A 391 -17.60 -11.00 4.33
N ILE A 392 -17.19 -11.11 3.07
CA ILE A 392 -18.07 -10.86 1.94
C ILE A 392 -18.89 -12.12 1.70
N HIS A 393 -20.21 -11.99 1.73
CA HIS A 393 -21.12 -13.07 1.38
C HIS A 393 -21.24 -13.13 -0.15
N TYR A 394 -20.77 -14.22 -0.73
CA TYR A 394 -20.74 -14.45 -2.19
C TYR A 394 -21.46 -15.75 -2.60
N GLU A 395 -21.93 -16.54 -1.62
CA GLU A 395 -22.62 -17.82 -1.84
C GLU A 395 -24.11 -17.66 -2.18
#